data_AF-V8PHJ6-F1
#
_entry.id   AF-V8PHJ6-F1
#
_cell.length_a   1.000
_cell.length_b   1.000
_cell.length_c   1.000
_cell.angle_alpha   90.00
_cell.angle_beta   90.00
_cell.angle_gamma   90.00
#
_symmetry.space_group_name_H-M   'P 1'
#
loop_
_entity.id
_entity.type
_entity.pdbx_description
1 polymer ?
#
loop_
_entity_poly.entity_id
_entity_poly.type
_entity_poly.pdbx_seq_one_letter_code
_entity_poly.pdbx_strand_id
1 'polypeptide(L)'
;MVLLHVKHGDESQFLLETTGRVSIEDLTQEVTKIYNGRLKVQRLCAEMDSLAEHGIFLPPNMQGLTDEQIEELKLTDEWAKKCIPSGGSTVKKDDIGRRNGHAPNEKMKQVLKATIEEAKALISKAALEIVEEPEAQLWWAAKELKRTNQLSDYVGKNEKTKIIIKIQKKGQGAPAREPVISSEEHKQMILFYHRRQEELKKLEENDDDSFLDSEWADSHALKRHFHGVKDIKWRPR
;
A
#
# COMPACT_ATOMS: atom_id res chain seq x y z
N MET A 1 -21.24 23.23 -6.95
CA MET A 1 -20.08 22.57 -6.30
C MET A 1 -19.73 21.25 -6.98
N VAL A 2 -18.60 21.23 -7.68
CA VAL A 2 -18.05 20.02 -8.32
C VAL A 2 -17.11 19.35 -7.32
N LEU A 3 -17.34 18.07 -7.03
CA LEU A 3 -16.49 17.28 -6.14
C LEU A 3 -15.47 16.49 -6.95
N LEU A 4 -14.19 16.79 -6.77
CA LEU A 4 -13.08 16.14 -7.45
C LEU A 4 -12.50 15.05 -6.55
N HIS A 5 -12.59 13.81 -7.01
CA HIS A 5 -11.91 12.68 -6.42
C HIS A 5 -10.56 12.51 -7.10
N VAL A 6 -9.51 12.98 -6.43
CA VAL A 6 -8.13 12.89 -6.93
C VAL A 6 -7.58 11.50 -6.64
N LYS A 7 -7.05 10.85 -7.68
CA LYS A 7 -6.40 9.55 -7.63
C LYS A 7 -5.00 9.62 -8.24
N HIS A 8 -4.14 8.71 -7.82
CA HIS A 8 -2.87 8.43 -8.49
C HIS A 8 -2.80 6.94 -8.77
N GLY A 9 -2.69 6.55 -10.05
CA GLY A 9 -2.90 5.16 -10.46
C GLY A 9 -4.30 4.68 -10.08
N ASP A 10 -4.36 3.69 -9.17
CA ASP A 10 -5.60 3.14 -8.63
C ASP A 10 -5.89 3.64 -7.19
N GLU A 11 -4.92 4.28 -6.56
CA GLU A 11 -5.02 4.74 -5.18
C GLU A 11 -5.83 6.04 -5.07
N SER A 12 -6.81 6.02 -4.17
CA SER A 12 -7.63 7.18 -3.84
C SER A 12 -6.88 8.09 -2.88
N GLN A 13 -6.63 9.32 -3.32
CA GLN A 13 -5.79 10.27 -2.60
C GLN A 13 -6.61 11.20 -1.71
N PHE A 14 -7.41 12.09 -2.28
CA PHE A 14 -8.22 13.03 -1.52
C PHE A 14 -9.41 13.52 -2.33
N LEU A 15 -10.36 14.14 -1.64
CA LEU A 15 -11.49 14.84 -2.25
C LEU A 15 -11.20 16.34 -2.20
N LEU A 16 -11.42 17.03 -3.32
CA LEU A 16 -11.30 18.47 -3.43
C LEU A 16 -12.61 19.05 -3.95
N GLU A 17 -13.14 20.05 -3.27
CA GLU A 17 -14.36 20.74 -3.68
C GLU A 17 -14.01 22.00 -4.46
N THR A 18 -14.59 22.14 -5.66
CA THR A 18 -14.29 23.26 -6.56
C THR A 18 -15.55 23.76 -7.27
N THR A 19 -15.43 24.87 -8.00
CA THR A 19 -16.50 25.36 -8.88
C THR A 19 -16.15 25.10 -10.34
N GLY A 20 -17.15 24.93 -11.21
CA GLY A 20 -16.92 24.68 -12.63
C GLY A 20 -16.26 25.84 -13.37
N ARG A 21 -16.22 27.04 -12.78
CA ARG A 21 -15.63 28.24 -13.41
C ARG A 21 -14.12 28.35 -13.24
N VAL A 22 -13.52 27.50 -12.40
CA VAL A 22 -12.07 27.52 -12.14
C VAL A 22 -11.31 27.10 -13.40
N SER A 23 -10.18 27.76 -13.66
CA SER A 23 -9.28 27.38 -14.75
C SER A 23 -8.60 26.05 -14.41
N ILE A 24 -8.31 25.24 -15.42
CA ILE A 24 -7.60 23.98 -15.19
C ILE A 24 -6.16 24.22 -14.73
N GLU A 25 -5.56 25.35 -15.10
CA GLU A 25 -4.25 25.75 -14.61
C GLU A 25 -4.25 25.97 -13.09
N ASP A 26 -5.15 26.80 -12.57
CA ASP A 26 -5.26 27.05 -11.13
C ASP A 26 -5.59 25.76 -10.37
N LEU A 27 -6.50 24.96 -10.93
CA LEU A 27 -6.86 23.65 -10.37
C LEU A 27 -5.65 22.70 -10.31
N THR A 28 -4.83 22.67 -11.36
CA THR A 28 -3.63 21.84 -11.41
C THR A 28 -2.62 22.26 -10.36
N GLN A 29 -2.41 23.57 -10.19
CA GLN A 29 -1.52 24.09 -9.15
C GLN A 29 -2.03 23.73 -7.75
N GLU A 30 -3.32 23.91 -7.48
CA GLU A 30 -3.92 23.60 -6.18
C GLU A 30 -3.83 22.10 -5.85
N VAL A 31 -4.22 21.24 -6.79
CA VAL A 31 -4.13 19.79 -6.63
C VAL A 31 -2.69 19.35 -6.40
N THR A 32 -1.73 19.90 -7.16
CA THR A 32 -0.30 19.58 -7.02
C THR A 32 0.27 20.05 -5.69
N LYS A 33 -0.12 21.24 -5.21
CA LYS A 33 0.28 21.76 -3.89
C LYS A 33 -0.23 20.89 -2.75
N ILE A 34 -1.50 20.48 -2.78
CA ILE A 34 -2.07 19.58 -1.77
C ILE A 34 -1.37 18.22 -1.81
N TYR A 35 -1.21 17.66 -3.01
CA TYR A 35 -0.55 16.37 -3.21
C TYR A 35 0.90 16.38 -2.69
N ASN A 36 1.71 17.37 -3.06
CA ASN A 36 3.08 17.52 -2.57
C ASN A 36 3.13 17.88 -1.08
N GLY A 37 2.15 18.63 -0.58
CA GLY A 37 2.00 18.96 0.83
C GLY A 37 1.82 17.71 1.68
N ARG A 38 0.92 16.80 1.28
CA ARG A 38 0.73 15.50 1.96
C ARG A 38 2.02 14.69 2.01
N LEU A 39 2.76 14.65 0.90
CA LEU A 39 4.07 14.01 0.84
C LEU A 39 5.10 14.61 1.79
N LYS A 40 5.15 15.94 1.89
CA LYS A 40 6.04 16.64 2.84
C LYS A 40 5.68 16.28 4.28
N VAL A 41 4.39 16.29 4.64
CA VAL A 41 3.99 15.94 6.01
C VAL A 41 4.30 14.48 6.33
N GLN A 42 4.10 13.57 5.39
CA GLN A 42 4.49 12.16 5.59
C GLN A 42 5.99 11.99 5.82
N ARG A 43 6.84 12.70 5.07
CA ARG A 43 8.29 12.70 5.28
C ARG A 43 8.65 13.26 6.65
N LEU A 44 8.01 14.35 7.07
CA LEU A 44 8.19 14.91 8.40
C LEU A 44 7.79 13.91 9.48
N CYS A 45 6.65 13.22 9.34
CA CYS A 45 6.25 12.17 10.27
C CYS A 45 7.31 11.06 10.40
N ALA A 46 7.90 10.60 9.28
CA ALA A 46 8.96 9.61 9.30
C ALA A 46 10.22 10.12 10.02
N GLU A 47 10.64 11.36 9.77
CA GLU A 47 11.78 11.97 10.45
C GLU A 47 11.53 12.23 11.95
N MET A 48 10.28 12.51 12.32
CA MET A 48 9.86 12.66 13.71
C MET A 48 9.83 11.32 14.46
N ASP A 49 9.46 10.22 13.78
CA ASP A 49 9.57 8.87 14.35
C ASP A 49 11.05 8.57 14.70
N SER A 50 11.97 8.81 13.78
CA SER A 50 13.40 8.64 14.03
C SER A 50 13.95 9.61 15.09
N LEU A 51 13.40 10.82 15.21
CA LEU A 51 13.75 11.78 16.27
C LEU A 51 13.32 11.27 17.65
N ALA A 52 12.12 10.72 17.73
CA ALA A 52 11.58 10.15 18.96
C ALA A 52 12.38 8.93 19.44
N GLU A 53 13.09 8.24 18.54
CA GLU A 53 13.89 7.07 18.88
C GLU A 53 15.38 7.34 19.10
N HIS A 54 16.01 8.18 18.27
CA HIS A 54 17.47 8.31 18.25
C HIS A 54 17.96 9.75 18.50
N GLY A 55 17.05 10.71 18.70
CA GLY A 55 17.43 12.10 18.92
C GLY A 55 17.72 12.88 17.64
N ILE A 56 18.37 14.03 17.78
CA ILE A 56 18.59 14.99 16.69
C ILE A 56 19.64 14.48 15.68
N PHE A 57 19.63 15.08 14.50
CA PHE A 57 20.67 14.83 13.50
C PHE A 57 22.05 15.26 13.99
N LEU A 58 23.07 14.50 13.59
CA LEU A 58 24.44 14.95 13.70
C LEU A 58 24.71 16.06 12.65
N PRO A 59 25.63 16.99 12.95
CA PRO A 59 26.16 17.92 11.96
C PRO A 59 26.65 17.23 10.67
N PRO A 60 26.48 17.81 9.46
CA PRO A 60 26.82 17.16 8.19
C PRO A 60 28.27 16.70 8.07
N ASN A 61 29.19 17.36 8.79
CA ASN A 61 30.61 17.00 8.89
C ASN A 61 30.89 15.77 9.77
N MET A 62 29.92 15.31 10.55
CA MET A 62 30.03 14.14 11.45
C MET A 62 29.18 12.95 11.02
N GLN A 63 28.25 13.13 10.06
CA GLN A 63 27.38 12.05 9.60
C GLN A 63 28.18 10.97 8.84
N GLY A 64 28.03 9.71 9.24
CA GLY A 64 28.66 8.57 8.57
C GLY A 64 30.14 8.35 8.92
N LEU A 65 30.71 9.12 9.84
CA LEU A 65 32.01 8.82 10.45
C LEU A 65 31.84 7.83 11.60
N THR A 66 32.85 7.00 11.84
CA THR A 66 32.89 6.15 13.04
C THR A 66 33.21 7.00 14.27
N ASP A 67 32.81 6.49 15.45
CA ASP A 67 33.12 7.14 16.74
C ASP A 67 34.64 7.43 16.88
N GLU A 68 35.49 6.53 16.38
CA GLU A 68 36.96 6.67 16.38
C GLU A 68 37.44 7.84 15.49
N GLN A 69 36.89 7.98 14.29
CA GLN A 69 37.24 9.06 13.36
C GLN A 69 36.82 10.44 13.89
N ILE A 70 35.69 10.49 14.61
CA ILE A 70 35.21 11.71 15.25
C ILE A 70 36.17 12.16 16.35
N GLU A 71 36.69 11.23 17.15
CA GLU A 71 37.68 11.50 18.19
C GLU A 71 39.02 11.97 17.61
N GLU A 72 39.51 11.33 16.53
CA GLU A 72 40.74 11.72 15.84
C GLU A 72 40.64 13.14 15.25
N LEU A 73 39.51 13.47 14.63
CA LEU A 73 39.23 14.77 14.03
C LEU A 73 38.81 15.82 15.07
N LYS A 74 38.64 15.43 16.35
CA LYS A 74 38.20 16.27 17.46
C LYS A 74 36.94 17.07 17.15
N LEU A 75 36.02 16.46 16.40
CA LEU A 75 34.77 17.09 16.02
C LEU A 75 33.81 17.07 17.21
N THR A 76 33.23 18.23 17.53
CA THR A 76 32.25 18.35 18.60
C THR A 76 30.87 18.67 18.05
N ASP A 77 29.85 17.98 18.56
CA ASP A 77 28.47 18.28 18.22
C ASP A 77 28.03 19.60 18.89
N GLU A 78 27.99 20.66 18.08
CA GLU A 78 27.49 21.98 18.50
C GLU A 78 25.97 21.98 18.69
N TRP A 79 25.25 21.13 17.95
CA TRP A 79 23.79 21.09 17.96
C TRP A 79 23.26 20.39 19.20
N ALA A 80 23.94 19.34 19.67
CA ALA A 80 23.61 18.68 20.94
C ALA A 80 23.63 19.65 22.13
N LYS A 81 24.52 20.66 22.13
CA LYS A 81 24.59 21.67 23.19
C LYS A 81 23.40 22.63 23.17
N LYS A 82 22.88 22.93 21.97
CA LYS A 82 21.77 23.88 21.78
C LYS A 82 20.40 23.21 21.95
N CYS A 83 20.27 21.97 21.50
CA CYS A 83 18.99 21.28 21.36
C CYS A 83 18.89 20.13 22.36
N ILE A 84 18.76 20.48 23.65
CA ILE A 84 18.62 19.51 24.74
C ILE A 84 17.13 19.32 25.03
N PRO A 85 16.61 18.08 25.03
CA PRO A 85 15.22 17.82 25.38
C PRO A 85 14.94 18.18 26.84
N SER A 86 13.85 18.92 27.07
CA SER A 86 13.38 19.27 28.41
C SER A 86 13.08 18.00 29.22
N GLY A 87 13.81 17.79 30.31
CA GLY A 87 13.63 16.63 31.19
C GLY A 87 14.62 15.47 30.95
N GLY A 88 15.72 15.72 30.22
CA GLY A 88 16.82 14.77 30.05
C GLY A 88 16.72 13.91 28.80
N SER A 89 17.82 13.23 28.46
CA SER A 89 17.92 12.34 27.29
C SER A 89 18.25 10.91 27.69
N THR A 90 17.64 9.94 27.03
CA THR A 90 18.06 8.54 27.08
C THR A 90 19.00 8.25 25.91
N VAL A 91 20.10 7.54 26.15
CA VAL A 91 21.08 7.24 25.08
C VAL A 91 20.62 5.99 24.34
N LYS A 92 20.18 6.16 23.10
CA LYS A 92 19.88 5.08 22.15
C LYS A 92 20.59 5.39 20.84
N LYS A 93 21.70 4.71 20.57
CA LYS A 93 22.47 4.89 19.33
C LYS A 93 21.62 4.60 18.09
N ASP A 94 21.95 5.28 17.01
CA ASP A 94 21.33 5.10 15.69
C ASP A 94 22.15 4.07 14.89
N ASP A 95 21.48 3.06 14.35
CA ASP A 95 22.12 2.00 13.55
C ASP A 95 22.71 2.55 12.23
N ILE A 96 22.17 3.68 11.75
CA ILE A 96 22.55 4.30 10.48
C ILE A 96 23.67 5.36 10.69
N GLY A 97 23.98 5.74 11.93
CA GLY A 97 25.04 6.71 12.23
C GLY A 97 24.75 8.14 11.74
N ARG A 98 23.48 8.52 11.58
CA ARG A 98 23.08 9.87 11.13
C ARG A 98 22.65 10.78 12.28
N ARG A 99 22.26 10.20 13.42
CA ARG A 99 21.75 10.91 14.60
C ARG A 99 22.66 10.73 15.80
N ASN A 100 22.54 11.66 16.75
CA ASN A 100 23.45 11.75 17.90
C ASN A 100 23.16 10.73 19.01
N GLY A 101 22.06 9.99 18.92
CA GLY A 101 21.68 8.95 19.87
C GLY A 101 21.11 9.47 21.18
N HIS A 102 20.85 10.77 21.32
CA HIS A 102 20.26 11.38 22.51
C HIS A 102 18.74 11.46 22.36
N ALA A 103 18.05 10.37 22.65
CA ALA A 103 16.60 10.27 22.53
C ALA A 103 15.87 11.09 23.60
N PRO A 104 14.68 11.65 23.29
CA PRO A 104 13.83 12.33 24.27
C PRO A 104 13.32 11.38 25.36
N ASN A 105 12.91 11.94 26.50
CA ASN A 105 12.29 11.20 27.60
C ASN A 105 11.00 10.48 27.16
N GLU A 106 10.63 9.38 27.83
CA GLU A 106 9.55 8.48 27.43
C GLU A 106 8.19 9.19 27.30
N LYS A 107 7.91 10.15 28.20
CA LYS A 107 6.69 10.97 28.13
C LYS A 107 6.64 11.82 26.85
N MET A 108 7.77 12.41 26.45
CA MET A 108 7.86 13.22 25.24
C MET A 108 7.76 12.34 23.99
N LYS A 109 8.38 11.15 24.04
CA LYS A 109 8.28 10.14 22.99
C LYS A 109 6.83 9.70 22.75
N GLN A 110 6.06 9.50 23.81
CA GLN A 110 4.63 9.16 23.71
C GLN A 110 3.84 10.29 23.05
N VAL A 111 4.08 11.56 23.44
CA VAL A 111 3.41 12.71 22.79
C VAL A 111 3.77 12.79 21.31
N LEU A 112 5.06 12.67 20.95
CA LEU A 112 5.49 12.67 19.56
C LEU A 112 4.82 11.55 18.76
N LYS A 113 4.83 10.31 19.27
CA LYS A 113 4.19 9.18 18.61
C LYS A 113 2.68 9.38 18.44
N ALA A 114 1.98 9.86 19.46
CA ALA A 114 0.56 10.16 19.38
C ALA A 114 0.25 11.23 18.31
N THR A 115 1.04 12.31 18.27
CA THR A 115 0.88 13.37 17.24
C THR A 115 1.20 12.87 15.83
N ILE A 116 2.15 11.96 15.69
CA ILE A 116 2.50 11.35 14.41
C ILE A 116 1.37 10.43 13.94
N GLU A 117 0.79 9.63 14.83
CA GLU A 117 -0.35 8.77 14.54
C GLU A 117 -1.58 9.60 14.12
N GLU A 118 -1.87 10.69 14.83
CA GLU A 118 -2.93 11.63 14.46
C GLU A 118 -2.69 12.25 13.07
N ALA A 119 -1.48 12.74 12.81
CA ALA A 119 -1.12 13.29 11.50
C ALA A 119 -1.19 12.25 10.38
N LYS A 120 -0.72 11.01 10.63
CA LYS A 120 -0.81 9.89 9.68
C LYS A 120 -2.26 9.48 9.43
N ALA A 121 -3.12 9.50 10.45
CA ALA A 121 -4.54 9.18 10.31
C ALA A 121 -5.24 10.20 9.39
N LEU A 122 -4.96 11.50 9.57
CA LEU A 122 -5.47 12.57 8.72
C LEU A 122 -5.01 12.45 7.26
N ILE A 123 -3.79 11.95 7.04
CA ILE A 123 -3.18 11.82 5.70
C ILE A 123 -3.43 10.45 5.08
N SER A 124 -4.04 9.50 5.81
CA SER A 124 -4.08 8.07 5.47
C SER A 124 -4.31 7.80 3.97
N LYS A 125 -3.39 7.02 3.37
CA LYS A 125 -3.24 6.64 1.94
C LYS A 125 -2.35 7.56 1.09
N ALA A 126 -1.05 7.63 1.40
CA ALA A 126 -0.07 8.19 0.47
C ALA A 126 1.23 7.39 0.54
N ALA A 127 1.61 6.73 -0.55
CA ALA A 127 2.99 6.39 -0.85
C ALA A 127 3.20 6.86 -2.29
N LEU A 128 3.78 8.04 -2.45
CA LEU A 128 3.72 8.75 -3.73
C LEU A 128 5.03 9.47 -4.07
N GLU A 129 5.27 9.65 -5.36
CA GLU A 129 6.39 10.42 -5.87
C GLU A 129 6.04 11.91 -5.96
N ILE A 130 7.02 12.79 -5.75
CA ILE A 130 6.84 14.23 -5.96
C ILE A 130 6.53 14.48 -7.44
N VAL A 131 5.52 15.30 -7.69
CA VAL A 131 5.17 15.79 -9.03
C VAL A 131 5.49 17.29 -9.08
N GLU A 132 6.35 17.70 -10.01
CA GLU A 132 6.63 19.12 -10.19
C GLU A 132 5.43 19.83 -10.84
N GLU A 133 5.15 21.06 -10.40
CA GLU A 133 4.03 21.88 -10.91
C GLU A 133 3.97 22.00 -12.44
N PRO A 134 5.07 22.29 -13.17
CA PRO A 134 5.01 22.39 -14.63
C PRO A 134 4.77 21.04 -15.31
N GLU A 135 5.11 19.92 -14.65
CA GLU A 135 5.00 18.57 -15.18
C GLU A 135 3.69 17.87 -14.79
N ALA A 136 2.88 18.45 -13.91
CA ALA A 136 1.64 17.85 -13.44
C ALA A 136 0.53 17.88 -14.51
N GLN A 137 0.05 16.71 -14.93
CA GLN A 137 -1.09 16.57 -15.84
C GLN A 137 -2.28 15.94 -15.11
N LEU A 138 -3.47 16.51 -15.33
CA LEU A 138 -4.72 15.99 -14.82
C LEU A 138 -5.48 15.26 -15.93
N TRP A 139 -5.96 14.07 -15.62
CA TRP A 139 -6.70 13.22 -16.55
C TRP A 139 -8.09 12.92 -16.03
N TRP A 140 -9.09 13.09 -16.89
CA TRP A 140 -10.47 12.68 -16.63
C TRP A 140 -10.96 11.79 -17.77
N ALA A 141 -11.49 10.60 -17.44
CA ALA A 141 -12.05 9.66 -18.41
C ALA A 141 -11.12 9.38 -19.62
N ALA A 142 -9.81 9.19 -19.36
CA ALA A 142 -8.77 9.00 -20.37
C ALA A 142 -8.59 10.19 -21.35
N LYS A 143 -9.04 11.38 -20.99
CA LYS A 143 -8.75 12.63 -21.68
C LYS A 143 -7.94 13.55 -20.78
N GLU A 144 -6.89 14.14 -21.35
CA GLU A 144 -6.09 15.16 -20.68
C GLU A 144 -6.92 16.45 -20.52
N LEU A 145 -6.92 16.99 -19.31
CA LEU A 145 -7.47 18.31 -19.00
C LEU A 145 -6.43 19.35 -19.40
N LYS A 146 -6.70 20.07 -20.50
CA LYS A 146 -5.79 21.11 -21.00
C LYS A 146 -5.81 22.31 -20.07
N ARG A 147 -4.64 22.78 -19.64
CA ARG A 147 -4.49 23.93 -18.73
C ARG A 147 -5.16 25.21 -19.21
N THR A 148 -5.29 25.39 -20.53
CA THR A 148 -5.92 26.55 -21.17
C THR A 148 -7.43 26.64 -20.98
N ASN A 149 -8.09 25.53 -20.62
CA ASN A 149 -9.55 25.43 -20.61
C ASN A 149 -10.11 25.62 -19.19
N GLN A 150 -11.43 25.82 -19.10
CA GLN A 150 -12.13 25.83 -17.82
C GLN A 150 -12.68 24.45 -17.49
N LEU A 151 -12.87 24.18 -16.20
CA LEU A 151 -13.45 22.91 -15.76
C LEU A 151 -14.87 22.71 -16.35
N SER A 152 -15.64 23.80 -16.53
CA SER A 152 -16.98 23.78 -17.13
C SER A 152 -17.02 23.26 -18.56
N ASP A 153 -15.91 23.34 -19.30
CA ASP A 153 -15.84 22.84 -20.69
C ASP A 153 -15.89 21.31 -20.74
N TYR A 154 -15.49 20.65 -19.65
CA TYR A 154 -15.47 19.20 -19.50
C TYR A 154 -16.70 18.68 -18.75
N VAL A 155 -17.06 19.35 -17.66
CA VAL A 155 -18.11 18.93 -16.72
C VAL A 155 -19.49 19.48 -17.12
N GLY A 156 -19.51 20.51 -17.95
CA GLY A 156 -20.70 21.31 -18.22
C GLY A 156 -21.04 22.27 -17.10
N LYS A 157 -22.26 22.79 -17.13
CA LYS A 157 -22.79 23.76 -16.14
C LYS A 157 -23.32 23.11 -14.86
N ASN A 158 -23.22 21.78 -14.74
CA ASN A 158 -23.79 21.05 -13.61
C ASN A 158 -22.84 21.03 -12.42
N GLU A 159 -23.27 21.74 -11.40
CA GLU A 159 -22.57 21.95 -10.15
C GLU A 159 -22.96 20.95 -9.04
N LYS A 160 -23.48 19.77 -9.39
CA LYS A 160 -23.70 18.65 -8.46
C LYS A 160 -23.05 17.36 -8.98
N THR A 161 -21.84 17.49 -9.51
CA THR A 161 -21.13 16.41 -10.19
C THR A 161 -19.92 15.96 -9.36
N LYS A 162 -19.74 14.65 -9.25
CA LYS A 162 -18.53 14.04 -8.70
C LYS A 162 -17.69 13.48 -9.83
N ILE A 163 -16.42 13.82 -9.87
CA ILE A 163 -15.52 13.48 -10.97
C ILE A 163 -14.27 12.81 -10.43
N ILE A 164 -13.79 11.78 -11.11
CA ILE A 164 -12.53 11.13 -10.77
C ILE A 164 -11.44 11.72 -11.67
N ILE A 165 -10.46 12.36 -11.06
CA ILE A 165 -9.30 12.93 -11.74
C ILE A 165 -8.06 12.15 -11.33
N LYS A 166 -7.25 11.76 -12.31
CA LYS A 166 -5.95 11.13 -12.08
C LYS A 166 -4.83 12.15 -12.29
N ILE A 167 -3.91 12.27 -11.33
CA ILE A 167 -2.69 13.09 -11.45
C ILE A 167 -1.53 12.23 -11.96
N GLN A 168 -0.83 12.69 -12.99
CA GLN A 168 0.35 12.04 -13.57
C GLN A 168 1.45 13.04 -13.95
N LYS A 169 2.68 12.53 -14.08
CA LYS A 169 3.81 13.29 -14.62
C LYS A 169 3.75 13.36 -16.13
N LYS A 170 4.15 14.49 -16.69
CA LYS A 170 4.26 14.72 -18.13
C LYS A 170 5.15 13.66 -18.77
N GLY A 171 4.62 12.98 -19.79
CA GLY A 171 5.34 11.94 -20.52
C GLY A 171 5.00 10.49 -20.12
N GLN A 172 4.24 10.26 -19.04
CA GLN A 172 3.79 8.92 -18.65
C GLN A 172 2.56 8.40 -19.43
N GLY A 173 2.10 9.16 -20.44
CA GLY A 173 0.96 8.78 -21.27
C GLY A 173 -0.37 8.90 -20.53
N ALA A 174 -1.42 8.25 -21.06
CA ALA A 174 -2.72 8.21 -20.39
C ALA A 174 -2.67 7.24 -19.20
N PRO A 175 -3.33 7.56 -18.07
CA PRO A 175 -3.34 6.67 -16.93
C PRO A 175 -4.08 5.37 -17.25
N ALA A 176 -3.56 4.27 -16.68
CA ALA A 176 -4.20 2.97 -16.78
C ALA A 176 -5.65 3.04 -16.29
N ARG A 177 -6.54 2.33 -16.99
CA ARG A 177 -7.92 2.13 -16.55
C ARG A 177 -7.92 1.25 -15.31
N GLU A 178 -8.78 1.61 -14.36
CA GLU A 178 -8.95 0.81 -13.15
C GLU A 178 -9.52 -0.56 -13.54
N PRO A 179 -9.02 -1.65 -12.95
CA PRO A 179 -9.64 -2.95 -13.11
C PRO A 179 -11.09 -2.88 -12.60
N VAL A 180 -12.02 -3.48 -13.34
CA VAL A 180 -13.45 -3.47 -13.01
C VAL A 180 -13.74 -4.23 -11.70
N ILE A 181 -12.81 -5.09 -11.30
CA ILE A 181 -12.89 -5.96 -10.13
C ILE A 181 -11.86 -5.47 -9.12
N SER A 182 -12.25 -5.31 -7.85
CA SER A 182 -11.31 -4.95 -6.78
C SER A 182 -10.27 -6.06 -6.57
N SER A 183 -9.12 -5.71 -5.99
CA SER A 183 -8.07 -6.70 -5.72
C SER A 183 -8.52 -7.81 -4.76
N GLU A 184 -9.41 -7.48 -3.82
CA GLU A 184 -9.99 -8.43 -2.86
C GLU A 184 -11.00 -9.38 -3.54
N GLU A 185 -11.91 -8.83 -4.33
CA GLU A 185 -12.86 -9.64 -5.12
C GLU A 185 -12.13 -10.52 -6.13
N HIS A 186 -11.06 -10.02 -6.74
CA HIS A 186 -10.25 -10.80 -7.66
C HIS A 186 -9.57 -11.97 -6.95
N LYS A 187 -9.03 -11.78 -5.74
CA LYS A 187 -8.50 -12.87 -4.91
C LYS A 187 -9.57 -13.88 -4.55
N GLN A 188 -10.75 -13.43 -4.10
CA GLN A 188 -11.87 -14.32 -3.77
C GLN A 188 -12.33 -15.12 -4.99
N MET A 189 -12.36 -14.49 -6.16
CA MET A 189 -12.68 -15.12 -7.43
C MET A 189 -11.65 -16.18 -7.82
N ILE A 190 -10.35 -15.87 -7.72
CA ILE A 190 -9.27 -16.84 -7.96
C ILE A 190 -9.39 -18.02 -6.98
N LEU A 191 -9.61 -17.76 -5.69
CA LEU A 191 -9.79 -18.79 -4.67
C LEU A 191 -10.99 -19.68 -4.97
N PHE A 192 -12.11 -19.08 -5.39
CA PHE A 192 -13.31 -19.81 -5.80
C PHE A 192 -13.04 -20.71 -7.01
N TYR A 193 -12.37 -20.19 -8.05
CA TYR A 193 -12.03 -20.98 -9.24
C TYR A 193 -11.04 -22.10 -8.92
N HIS A 194 -10.03 -21.85 -8.07
CA HIS A 194 -9.07 -22.87 -7.64
C HIS A 194 -9.77 -24.00 -6.87
N ARG A 195 -10.58 -23.64 -5.87
CA ARG A 195 -11.37 -24.63 -5.10
C ARG A 195 -12.27 -25.45 -6.01
N ARG A 196 -12.95 -24.80 -6.97
CA ARG A 196 -13.82 -25.49 -7.92
C ARG A 196 -13.04 -26.42 -8.84
N GLN A 197 -11.83 -26.04 -9.27
CA GLN A 197 -10.94 -26.91 -10.04
C GLN A 197 -10.48 -28.12 -9.21
N GLU A 198 -10.14 -27.93 -7.94
CA GLU A 198 -9.78 -29.04 -7.04
C GLU A 198 -10.97 -29.99 -6.82
N GLU A 199 -12.17 -29.45 -6.62
CA GLU A 199 -13.40 -30.24 -6.48
C GLU A 199 -13.69 -31.05 -7.75
N LEU A 200 -13.55 -30.45 -8.94
CA LEU A 200 -13.72 -31.13 -10.23
C LEU A 200 -12.65 -32.19 -10.44
N LYS A 201 -11.38 -31.87 -10.18
CA LYS A 201 -10.27 -32.82 -10.29
C LYS A 201 -10.45 -34.01 -9.35
N LYS A 202 -10.90 -33.76 -8.12
CA LYS A 202 -11.23 -34.81 -7.15
C LYS A 202 -12.42 -35.66 -7.61
N LEU A 203 -13.40 -35.06 -8.29
CA LEU A 203 -14.51 -35.81 -8.88
C LEU A 203 -14.04 -36.68 -10.05
N GLU A 204 -13.15 -36.17 -10.91
CA GLU A 204 -12.50 -36.95 -12.00
C GLU A 204 -11.60 -38.06 -11.45
N GLU A 205 -10.84 -37.82 -10.38
CA GLU A 205 -10.06 -38.85 -9.69
C GLU A 205 -10.97 -39.89 -9.00
N ASN A 206 -12.20 -39.52 -8.64
CA ASN A 206 -13.24 -40.43 -8.12
C ASN A 206 -14.00 -41.19 -9.22
N ASP A 207 -13.49 -41.26 -10.46
CA ASP A 207 -13.82 -42.36 -11.40
C ASP A 207 -13.19 -43.69 -10.90
N ASP A 208 -13.44 -43.98 -9.63
CA ASP A 208 -12.93 -45.12 -8.91
C ASP A 208 -13.73 -46.33 -9.38
N ASP A 209 -13.08 -47.19 -10.18
CA ASP A 209 -13.50 -48.54 -10.59
C ASP A 209 -13.85 -49.47 -9.41
N SER A 210 -14.03 -48.93 -8.20
CA SER A 210 -14.62 -49.54 -7.00
C SER A 210 -15.94 -50.28 -7.26
N PHE A 211 -16.69 -49.93 -8.32
CA PHE A 211 -17.85 -50.70 -8.75
C PHE A 211 -17.48 -52.02 -9.44
N LEU A 212 -16.36 -52.09 -10.16
CA LEU A 212 -15.89 -53.29 -10.87
C LEU A 212 -15.38 -54.38 -9.91
N ASP A 213 -14.81 -53.98 -8.77
CA ASP A 213 -14.37 -54.91 -7.71
C ASP A 213 -15.45 -55.17 -6.63
N SER A 214 -16.65 -54.62 -6.81
CA SER A 214 -17.74 -54.80 -5.83
C SER A 214 -18.26 -56.24 -5.83
N GLU A 215 -18.48 -56.84 -4.64
CA GLU A 215 -19.06 -58.19 -4.51
C GLU A 215 -20.44 -58.32 -5.18
N TRP A 216 -21.14 -57.20 -5.37
CA TRP A 216 -22.42 -57.12 -6.08
C TRP A 216 -22.28 -57.33 -7.60
N ALA A 217 -21.14 -56.97 -8.20
CA ALA A 217 -20.89 -57.10 -9.64
C ALA A 217 -20.40 -58.50 -10.06
N ASP A 218 -20.11 -59.40 -9.09
CA ASP A 218 -19.66 -60.76 -9.36
C ASP A 218 -20.82 -61.66 -9.85
N SER A 219 -20.93 -61.82 -11.17
CA SER A 219 -21.93 -62.69 -11.81
C SER A 219 -21.85 -64.17 -11.41
N HIS A 220 -20.76 -64.59 -10.77
CA HIS A 220 -20.55 -65.95 -10.30
C HIS A 220 -20.73 -66.12 -8.79
N ALA A 221 -21.05 -65.04 -8.04
CA ALA A 221 -21.24 -65.09 -6.59
C ALA A 221 -22.30 -66.12 -6.18
N LEU A 222 -23.45 -66.11 -6.87
CA LEU A 222 -24.56 -67.03 -6.60
C LEU A 222 -24.19 -68.49 -6.94
N LYS A 223 -23.44 -68.68 -8.03
CA LYS A 223 -22.93 -70.00 -8.45
C LYS A 223 -21.95 -70.56 -7.42
N ARG A 224 -21.01 -69.75 -6.91
CA ARG A 224 -20.09 -70.14 -5.83
C ARG A 224 -20.86 -70.47 -4.54
N HIS A 225 -21.93 -69.73 -4.25
CA HIS A 225 -22.81 -69.98 -3.11
C HIS A 225 -23.52 -71.35 -3.20
N PHE A 226 -24.05 -71.72 -4.37
CA PHE A 226 -24.72 -73.00 -4.57
C PHE A 226 -23.77 -74.20 -4.62
N HIS A 227 -22.56 -74.02 -5.13
CA HIS A 227 -21.55 -75.09 -5.14
C HIS A 227 -20.78 -75.21 -3.80
N GLY A 228 -21.07 -74.38 -2.80
CA GLY A 228 -20.44 -74.44 -1.48
C GLY A 228 -18.98 -73.99 -1.43
N VAL A 229 -18.52 -73.27 -2.46
CA VAL A 229 -17.09 -72.97 -2.70
C VAL A 229 -16.69 -71.59 -2.16
N LYS A 230 -17.18 -71.21 -0.98
CA LYS A 230 -16.94 -69.86 -0.44
C LYS A 230 -15.52 -69.64 0.10
N ASP A 231 -14.89 -70.67 0.68
CA ASP A 231 -13.64 -70.53 1.43
C ASP A 231 -12.55 -71.55 1.02
N ILE A 232 -12.15 -71.57 -0.26
CA ILE A 232 -10.96 -72.36 -0.64
C ILE A 232 -9.69 -71.56 -0.29
N LYS A 233 -9.03 -71.93 0.81
CA LYS A 233 -7.66 -71.49 1.11
C LYS A 233 -6.65 -72.47 0.52
N TRP A 234 -5.92 -72.04 -0.51
CA TRP A 234 -4.96 -72.87 -1.24
C TRP A 234 -3.53 -72.91 -0.63
N ARG A 235 -3.36 -72.58 0.65
CA ARG A 235 -2.04 -72.66 1.32
C ARG A 235 -2.04 -73.76 2.41
N PRO A 236 -1.03 -74.65 2.43
CA PRO A 236 -0.86 -75.64 3.50
C PRO A 236 -0.63 -74.95 4.85
N ARG A 237 -1.14 -75.53 5.94
CA ARG A 237 -0.89 -75.07 7.32
C ARG A 237 0.55 -75.30 7.74
#